data_AF-I4D1L7-F1
#
_entry.id   AF-I4D1L7-F1
#
_cell.length_a   1.000
_cell.length_b   1.000
_cell.length_c   1.000
_cell.angle_alpha   90.00
_cell.angle_beta   90.00
_cell.angle_gamma   90.00
#
_symmetry.space_group_name_H-M   'P 1'
#
loop_
_entity.id
_entity.type
_entity.pdbx_description
1 polymer ?
#
loop_
_entity_poly.entity_id
_entity_poly.type
_entity_poly.pdbx_seq_one_letter_code
_entity_poly.pdbx_strand_id
1 'polypeptide(L)'
;MVKLSKGDGTMALLSTGFIKNLQASGERTSSTLAVKITNRDSVSTMIRVNGFYLTSTETKTEYVLDVLTLPPGGEVTNNYYAEFDAFQFQFLCNSEEVGISIWGKSPAGNLTEVYQVHLEQLFPMEVKEHIYVPNSNSNKVSIIDGGTNTLQGDVAVGLGPFGIGVNPLTNRIYVANFWSNNVSVIDGESQTVITKVAVNSNPLGVGVNPVTNRIYVTNRGSNNVSVIDGLANVVIDNIMVGASPEGITVNPTTNRIYVTNLGNKVSVINGNTNTVIATVEVGG
;
A
#
# COMPACT_ATOMS: atom_id res chain seq x y z
N MET A 1 16.12 15.93 -32.16
CA MET A 1 15.56 16.65 -30.99
C MET A 1 14.13 16.18 -30.84
N VAL A 2 13.91 15.06 -30.15
CA VAL A 2 12.56 14.52 -29.95
C VAL A 2 12.08 15.06 -28.62
N LYS A 3 11.06 15.92 -28.70
CA LYS A 3 10.34 16.46 -27.56
C LYS A 3 9.30 15.40 -27.21
N LEU A 4 9.51 14.63 -26.14
CA LEU A 4 8.48 13.75 -25.61
C LEU A 4 7.40 14.64 -24.98
N SER A 5 6.21 14.60 -25.57
CA SER A 5 5.05 15.37 -25.13
C SER A 5 4.46 14.75 -23.86
N LYS A 6 4.36 15.57 -22.81
CA LYS A 6 3.50 15.34 -21.64
C LYS A 6 2.13 14.80 -22.07
N GLY A 7 1.75 13.62 -21.57
CA GLY A 7 0.37 13.12 -21.72
C GLY A 7 0.09 11.65 -21.38
N ASP A 8 1.06 10.78 -21.14
CA ASP A 8 0.81 9.32 -21.06
C ASP A 8 0.75 8.74 -19.65
N GLY A 9 0.87 9.54 -18.59
CA GLY A 9 0.80 9.03 -17.22
C GLY A 9 1.92 8.04 -16.87
N THR A 10 3.04 8.09 -17.60
CA THR A 10 4.21 7.25 -17.34
C THR A 10 4.74 7.50 -15.93
N MET A 11 4.76 6.44 -15.11
CA MET A 11 5.44 6.46 -13.82
C MET A 11 6.92 6.13 -14.04
N ALA A 12 7.79 6.97 -13.50
CA ALA A 12 9.22 6.74 -13.43
C ALA A 12 9.56 5.92 -12.17
N LEU A 13 10.30 4.82 -12.34
CA LEU A 13 10.89 4.05 -11.26
C LEU A 13 12.37 4.42 -11.15
N LEU A 14 12.76 5.01 -10.02
CA LEU A 14 14.13 5.34 -9.67
C LEU A 14 14.58 4.38 -8.57
N SER A 15 15.80 3.82 -8.67
CA SER A 15 16.29 2.81 -7.74
C SER A 15 17.71 3.13 -7.30
N THR A 16 18.02 2.89 -6.03
CA THR A 16 19.41 2.95 -5.54
C THR A 16 20.28 1.82 -6.07
N GLY A 17 19.68 0.79 -6.66
CA GLY A 17 20.31 -0.53 -6.74
C GLY A 17 20.52 -1.12 -5.34
N PHE A 18 21.26 -2.22 -5.28
CA PHE A 18 21.57 -2.88 -4.01
C PHE A 18 22.66 -2.13 -3.26
N ILE A 19 22.37 -1.81 -2.00
CA ILE A 19 23.32 -1.23 -1.06
C ILE A 19 23.78 -2.34 -0.11
N LYS A 20 25.09 -2.60 -0.06
CA LYS A 20 25.70 -3.50 0.93
C LYS A 20 26.09 -2.70 2.16
N ASN A 21 25.73 -3.20 3.34
CA ASN A 21 25.94 -2.51 4.60
C ASN A 21 26.36 -3.50 5.71
N LEU A 22 27.37 -4.30 5.39
CA LEU A 22 27.92 -5.32 6.28
C LEU A 22 28.55 -4.69 7.52
N GLN A 23 28.44 -5.38 8.66
CA GLN A 23 29.11 -4.97 9.88
C GLN A 23 30.62 -5.17 9.77
N ALA A 24 31.39 -4.12 9.99
CA ALA A 24 32.83 -4.20 10.21
C ALA A 24 33.10 -3.89 11.69
N SER A 25 33.70 -4.84 12.43
CA SER A 25 33.97 -4.69 13.87
C SER A 25 32.73 -4.38 14.74
N GLY A 26 31.54 -4.82 14.31
CA GLY A 26 30.27 -4.62 15.04
C GLY A 26 29.52 -3.34 14.69
N GLU A 27 30.08 -2.46 13.86
CA GLU A 27 29.41 -1.24 13.39
C GLU A 27 29.06 -1.32 11.90
N ARG A 28 27.89 -0.77 11.53
CA ARG A 28 27.43 -0.65 10.15
C ARG A 28 27.85 0.69 9.55
N THR A 29 28.14 0.68 8.25
CA THR A 29 28.47 1.88 7.48
C THR A 29 27.32 2.89 7.45
N SER A 30 26.07 2.40 7.45
CA SER A 30 24.86 3.22 7.52
C SER A 30 23.87 2.65 8.54
N SER A 31 23.41 3.47 9.49
CA SER A 31 22.25 3.18 10.34
C SER A 31 20.98 3.85 9.84
N THR A 32 21.12 4.96 9.14
CA THR A 32 20.01 5.68 8.51
C THR A 32 20.34 6.11 7.09
N LEU A 33 19.32 6.18 6.24
CA LEU A 33 19.39 6.69 4.89
C LEU A 33 18.56 7.96 4.80
N ALA A 34 19.21 9.09 4.56
CA ALA A 34 18.54 10.36 4.36
C ALA A 34 18.27 10.56 2.87
N VAL A 35 17.01 10.79 2.54
CA VAL A 35 16.53 10.97 1.17
C VAL A 35 15.94 12.36 1.06
N LYS A 36 16.54 13.18 0.20
CA LYS A 36 15.98 14.45 -0.23
C LYS A 36 15.29 14.30 -1.57
N ILE A 37 14.06 14.81 -1.63
CA ILE A 37 13.22 14.81 -2.82
C ILE A 37 12.84 16.26 -3.12
N THR A 38 12.96 16.65 -4.38
CA THR A 38 12.59 17.98 -4.86
C THR A 38 11.65 17.85 -6.05
N ASN A 39 10.54 18.60 -6.06
CA ASN A 39 9.66 18.69 -7.21
C ASN A 39 9.99 19.96 -8.02
N ARG A 40 10.56 19.80 -9.22
CA ARG A 40 10.84 20.93 -10.13
C ARG A 40 9.75 21.15 -11.18
N ASP A 41 8.68 20.35 -11.15
CA ASP A 41 7.55 20.51 -12.05
C ASP A 41 6.68 21.71 -11.64
N SER A 42 5.86 22.12 -12.60
CA SER A 42 4.81 23.15 -12.47
C SER A 42 3.55 22.68 -11.75
N VAL A 43 3.44 21.38 -11.45
CA VAL A 43 2.28 20.75 -10.80
C VAL A 43 2.70 19.97 -9.57
N SER A 44 1.77 19.74 -8.64
CA SER A 44 2.01 18.85 -7.51
C SER A 44 2.29 17.43 -8.01
N THR A 45 3.27 16.77 -7.38
CA THR A 45 3.68 15.42 -7.76
C THR A 45 3.56 14.50 -6.55
N MET A 46 3.19 13.24 -6.80
CA MET A 46 3.20 12.22 -5.78
C MET A 46 4.44 11.35 -5.96
N ILE A 47 5.15 11.12 -4.86
CA ILE A 47 6.32 10.25 -4.81
C ILE A 47 6.04 9.15 -3.80
N ARG A 48 6.05 7.91 -4.27
CA ARG A 48 6.07 6.72 -3.41
C ARG A 48 7.51 6.32 -3.17
N VAL A 49 7.87 6.11 -1.91
CA VAL A 49 9.17 5.63 -1.48
C VAL A 49 9.00 4.23 -0.90
N ASN A 50 9.65 3.25 -1.50
CA ASN A 50 9.68 1.88 -1.03
C ASN A 50 11.09 1.54 -0.55
N GLY A 51 11.21 1.03 0.67
CA GLY A 51 12.46 0.47 1.19
C GLY A 51 12.31 -1.03 1.36
N PHE A 52 13.31 -1.77 0.89
CA PHE A 52 13.39 -3.22 1.02
C PHE A 52 14.67 -3.62 1.72
N TYR A 53 14.60 -4.56 2.66
CA TYR A 53 15.78 -5.26 3.17
C TYR A 53 15.83 -6.66 2.57
N LEU A 54 17.04 -7.18 2.39
CA LEU A 54 17.23 -8.49 1.81
C LEU A 54 17.39 -9.53 2.91
N THR A 55 16.64 -10.63 2.80
CA THR A 55 16.80 -11.83 3.64
C THR A 55 17.60 -12.92 2.94
N SER A 56 17.70 -12.85 1.61
CA SER A 56 18.55 -13.68 0.77
C SER A 56 18.90 -12.94 -0.54
N THR A 57 19.65 -13.56 -1.45
CA THR A 57 19.98 -12.96 -2.76
C THR A 57 18.77 -12.75 -3.67
N GLU A 58 17.65 -13.44 -3.42
CA GLU A 58 16.45 -13.40 -4.27
C GLU A 58 15.21 -12.91 -3.51
N THR A 59 15.28 -12.79 -2.18
CA THR A 59 14.14 -12.42 -1.34
C THR A 59 14.36 -11.03 -0.75
N LYS A 60 13.46 -10.11 -1.11
CA LYS A 60 13.37 -8.78 -0.53
C LYS A 60 12.10 -8.65 0.30
N THR A 61 12.19 -7.99 1.45
CA THR A 61 11.04 -7.68 2.31
C THR A 61 10.88 -6.18 2.40
N GLU A 62 9.71 -5.68 2.02
CA GLU A 62 9.36 -4.27 2.12
C GLU A 62 9.20 -3.87 3.59
N TYR A 63 9.88 -2.79 3.99
CA TYR A 63 9.84 -2.27 5.37
C TYR A 63 9.60 -0.77 5.44
N VAL A 64 9.71 -0.06 4.31
CA VAL A 64 9.31 1.34 4.18
C VAL A 64 8.29 1.44 3.07
N LEU A 65 7.20 2.14 3.36
CA LEU A 65 6.27 2.67 2.39
C LEU A 65 5.90 4.09 2.83
N ASP A 66 6.51 5.08 2.19
CA ASP A 66 6.21 6.49 2.40
C ASP A 66 5.61 7.09 1.13
N VAL A 67 4.63 7.98 1.28
CA VAL A 67 3.90 8.59 0.17
C VAL A 67 3.87 10.09 0.40
N LEU A 68 4.59 10.80 -0.46
CA LEU A 68 4.84 12.22 -0.33
C LEU A 68 4.13 12.95 -1.45
N THR A 69 3.37 13.99 -1.12
CA THR A 69 2.84 14.92 -2.10
C THR A 69 3.62 16.22 -2.00
N LEU A 70 4.37 16.57 -3.03
CA LEU A 70 5.15 17.80 -3.07
C LEU A 70 4.47 18.82 -4.00
N PRO A 71 4.20 20.06 -3.54
CA PRO A 71 3.74 21.14 -4.41
C PRO A 71 4.83 21.54 -5.42
N PRO A 72 4.48 22.33 -6.45
CA PRO A 72 5.48 22.90 -7.37
C PRO A 72 6.62 23.61 -6.61
N GLY A 73 7.86 23.27 -6.92
CA GLY A 73 9.05 23.81 -6.24
C GLY A 73 9.30 23.27 -4.82
N GLY A 74 8.48 22.33 -4.32
CA GLY A 74 8.58 21.78 -2.97
C GLY A 74 9.80 20.88 -2.79
N GLU A 75 10.31 20.81 -1.55
CA GLU A 75 11.35 19.88 -1.14
C GLU A 75 11.05 19.24 0.21
N VAL A 76 11.56 18.02 0.42
CA VAL A 76 11.48 17.30 1.70
C VAL A 76 12.74 16.46 1.89
N THR A 77 13.14 16.25 3.15
CA THR A 77 14.22 15.32 3.51
C THR A 77 13.73 14.40 4.63
N ASN A 78 13.59 13.12 4.33
CA ASN A 78 13.19 12.09 5.30
C ASN A 78 14.39 11.18 5.61
N ASN A 79 14.47 10.71 6.86
CA ASN A 79 15.46 9.70 7.25
C ASN A 79 14.73 8.37 7.42
N TYR A 80 15.24 7.33 6.75
CA TYR A 80 14.73 5.98 6.84
C TYR A 80 15.73 5.09 7.58
N TYR A 81 15.21 4.12 8.33
CA TYR A 81 16.02 3.10 8.99
C TYR A 81 16.81 2.28 7.97
N ALA A 82 18.10 2.02 8.21
CA ALA A 82 18.97 1.34 7.25
C ALA A 82 19.87 0.27 7.89
N GLU A 83 19.55 -0.17 9.11
CA GLU A 83 20.32 -1.18 9.84
C GLU A 83 19.96 -2.60 9.37
N PHE A 84 20.30 -2.88 8.11
CA PHE A 84 20.27 -4.20 7.48
C PHE A 84 21.59 -4.45 6.75
N ASP A 85 21.96 -5.72 6.57
CA ASP A 85 23.21 -6.09 5.89
C ASP A 85 23.19 -5.78 4.39
N ALA A 86 21.99 -5.78 3.80
CA ALA A 86 21.74 -5.27 2.47
C ALA A 86 20.30 -4.72 2.37
N PHE A 87 20.15 -3.62 1.64
CA PHE A 87 18.86 -2.98 1.41
C PHE A 87 18.83 -2.26 0.06
N GLN A 88 17.63 -1.84 -0.35
CA GLN A 88 17.37 -1.09 -1.58
C GLN A 88 16.25 -0.10 -1.33
N PHE A 89 16.34 1.08 -1.96
CA PHE A 89 15.21 2.00 -2.08
C PHE A 89 14.76 2.13 -3.53
N GLN A 90 13.45 2.17 -3.71
CA GLN A 90 12.78 2.43 -4.96
C GLN A 90 11.87 3.65 -4.78
N PHE A 91 11.82 4.50 -5.80
CA PHE A 91 11.01 5.71 -5.82
C PHE A 91 10.14 5.68 -7.07
N LEU A 92 8.83 5.75 -6.89
CA LEU A 92 7.89 5.84 -8.00
C LEU A 92 7.34 7.26 -8.02
N CYS A 93 7.49 7.95 -9.14
CA CYS A 93 6.94 9.29 -9.34
C CYS A 93 6.30 9.41 -10.72
N ASN A 94 5.32 10.29 -10.85
CA ASN A 94 4.62 10.57 -12.10
C ASN A 94 5.18 11.80 -12.84
N SER A 95 6.45 12.16 -12.57
CA SER A 95 7.14 13.25 -13.24
C SER A 95 8.64 12.99 -13.31
N GLU A 96 9.22 13.27 -14.47
CA GLU A 96 10.67 13.23 -14.71
C GLU A 96 11.40 14.44 -14.09
N GLU A 97 10.65 15.46 -13.64
CA GLU A 97 11.19 16.67 -13.00
C GLU A 97 11.41 16.50 -11.49
N VAL A 98 11.24 15.28 -10.97
CA VAL A 98 11.53 14.93 -9.58
C VAL A 98 13.02 14.66 -9.42
N GLY A 99 13.68 15.51 -8.62
CA GLY A 99 15.06 15.29 -8.19
C GLY A 99 15.11 14.47 -6.91
N ILE A 100 15.93 13.41 -6.89
CA ILE A 100 16.15 12.57 -5.71
C ILE A 100 17.64 12.55 -5.40
N SER A 101 18.01 12.76 -4.14
CA SER A 101 19.38 12.69 -3.65
C SER A 101 19.41 11.94 -2.33
N ILE A 102 20.35 11.01 -2.19
CA ILE A 102 20.34 10.05 -1.10
C ILE A 102 21.72 9.97 -0.47
N TRP A 103 21.77 9.90 0.86
CA TRP A 103 23.01 9.71 1.60
C TRP A 103 22.82 8.80 2.81
N GLY A 104 23.79 7.90 3.00
CA GLY A 104 23.93 7.08 4.20
C GLY A 104 24.52 7.91 5.35
N LYS A 105 24.06 7.62 6.58
CA LYS A 105 24.64 8.15 7.81
C LYS A 105 25.01 7.02 8.75
N SER A 106 26.19 7.10 9.37
CA SER A 106 26.61 6.17 10.43
C SER A 106 25.79 6.38 11.73
N PRO A 107 25.92 5.49 12.74
CA PRO A 107 25.33 5.70 14.05
C PRO A 107 25.72 7.04 14.72
N ALA A 108 26.90 7.57 14.40
CA ALA A 108 27.37 8.87 14.87
C ALA A 108 26.74 10.07 14.12
N GLY A 109 25.88 9.82 13.12
CA GLY A 109 25.21 10.84 12.31
C GLY A 109 26.06 11.42 11.17
N ASN A 110 27.29 10.94 11.00
CA ASN A 110 28.19 11.39 9.95
C ASN A 110 27.76 10.84 8.58
N LEU A 111 27.88 11.65 7.52
CA LEU A 111 27.66 11.21 6.14
C LEU A 111 28.71 10.16 5.78
N THR A 112 28.27 9.00 5.28
CA THR A 112 29.17 7.89 4.94
C THR A 112 29.22 7.59 3.46
N GLU A 113 28.11 7.65 2.73
CA GLU A 113 28.05 7.44 1.28
C GLU A 113 26.97 8.29 0.62
N VAL A 114 27.21 8.79 -0.59
CA VAL A 114 26.22 9.50 -1.41
C VAL A 114 25.80 8.58 -2.56
N TYR A 115 24.53 8.23 -2.58
CA TYR A 115 23.92 7.45 -3.63
C TYR A 115 23.20 8.41 -4.58
N GLN A 116 23.84 8.75 -5.71
CA GLN A 116 23.17 9.53 -6.75
C GLN A 116 22.30 8.60 -7.59
N VAL A 117 20.99 8.84 -7.57
CA VAL A 117 20.06 8.12 -8.43
C VAL A 117 20.02 8.87 -9.76
N HIS A 118 20.66 8.30 -10.78
CA HIS A 118 20.65 8.87 -12.12
C HIS A 118 19.32 8.53 -12.83
N LEU A 119 18.75 9.53 -13.50
CA LEU A 119 17.46 9.51 -14.21
C LEU A 119 17.37 8.51 -15.39
N GLU A 120 18.39 7.69 -15.61
CA GLU A 120 18.52 6.88 -16.84
C GLU A 120 18.07 5.43 -16.68
N GLN A 121 17.55 5.03 -15.52
CA GLN A 121 16.91 3.71 -15.32
C GLN A 121 15.38 3.78 -15.39
N LEU A 122 14.85 4.63 -16.27
CA LEU A 122 13.44 4.68 -16.64
C LEU A 122 13.03 3.35 -17.28
N PHE A 123 12.70 2.36 -16.46
CA PHE A 123 11.81 1.31 -16.93
C PHE A 123 10.42 1.94 -16.98
N PRO A 124 9.77 2.05 -18.16
CA PRO A 124 8.35 2.33 -18.18
C PRO A 124 7.67 1.23 -17.36
N MET A 125 7.14 1.60 -16.19
CA MET A 125 6.35 0.67 -15.42
C MET A 125 5.01 0.55 -16.14
N GLU A 126 4.75 -0.60 -16.73
CA GLU A 126 3.47 -0.88 -17.38
C GLU A 126 2.38 -0.80 -16.31
N VAL A 127 1.53 0.24 -16.40
CA VAL A 127 0.35 0.33 -15.54
C VAL A 127 -0.65 -0.68 -16.08
N LYS A 128 -0.73 -1.84 -15.43
CA LYS A 128 -1.72 -2.87 -15.77
C LYS A 128 -3.03 -2.56 -15.06
N GLU A 129 -4.06 -2.26 -15.84
CA GLU A 129 -5.42 -2.13 -15.32
C GLU A 129 -6.02 -3.53 -15.17
N HIS A 130 -6.11 -4.03 -13.94
CA HIS A 130 -6.78 -5.31 -13.64
C HIS A 130 -8.10 -5.09 -12.91
N ILE A 131 -9.11 -5.84 -13.31
CA ILE A 131 -10.39 -5.98 -12.61
C ILE A 131 -10.38 -7.31 -11.87
N TYR A 132 -10.72 -7.29 -10.58
CA TYR A 132 -10.73 -8.48 -9.73
C TYR A 132 -12.17 -8.83 -9.34
N VAL A 133 -12.57 -10.08 -9.61
CA VAL A 133 -13.94 -10.55 -9.36
C VAL A 133 -13.94 -11.73 -8.39
N PRO A 134 -14.44 -11.57 -7.15
CA PRO A 134 -14.54 -12.66 -6.20
C PRO A 134 -15.64 -13.66 -6.59
N ASN A 135 -15.26 -14.93 -6.70
CA ASN A 135 -16.15 -16.03 -7.05
C ASN A 135 -16.44 -16.89 -5.81
N SER A 136 -17.52 -16.55 -5.10
CA SER A 136 -17.86 -17.12 -3.79
C SER A 136 -17.97 -18.67 -3.79
N ASN A 137 -18.50 -19.25 -4.87
CA ASN A 137 -18.70 -20.70 -4.98
C ASN A 137 -17.43 -21.49 -5.30
N SER A 138 -16.46 -20.89 -6.00
CA SER A 138 -15.24 -21.58 -6.44
C SER A 138 -14.02 -21.27 -5.58
N ASN A 139 -14.16 -20.40 -4.56
CA ASN A 139 -13.07 -19.97 -3.67
C ASN A 139 -11.90 -19.34 -4.42
N LYS A 140 -12.22 -18.56 -5.46
CA LYS A 140 -11.26 -17.92 -6.36
C LYS A 140 -11.58 -16.45 -6.57
N VAL A 141 -10.60 -15.70 -7.06
CA VAL A 141 -10.77 -14.37 -7.67
C VAL A 141 -10.36 -14.46 -9.13
N SER A 142 -11.24 -14.09 -10.05
CA SER A 142 -10.88 -13.96 -11.46
C SER A 142 -10.21 -12.62 -11.70
N ILE A 143 -9.18 -12.63 -12.54
CA ILE A 143 -8.43 -11.45 -12.97
C ILE A 143 -8.79 -11.18 -14.42
N ILE A 144 -9.31 -9.99 -14.67
CA ILE A 144 -9.70 -9.53 -15.99
C ILE A 144 -8.80 -8.34 -16.35
N ASP A 145 -8.27 -8.36 -17.56
CA ASP A 145 -7.60 -7.21 -18.14
C ASP A 145 -8.63 -6.09 -18.38
N GLY A 146 -8.46 -4.94 -17.75
CA GLY A 146 -9.41 -3.82 -17.78
C GLY A 146 -9.44 -3.08 -19.13
N GLY A 147 -8.33 -3.06 -19.86
CA GLY A 147 -8.26 -2.42 -21.17
C GLY A 147 -8.96 -3.23 -22.26
N THR A 148 -8.83 -4.56 -22.19
CA THR A 148 -9.35 -5.49 -23.21
C THR A 148 -10.62 -6.24 -22.76
N ASN A 149 -10.96 -6.19 -21.48
CA ASN A 149 -12.03 -6.96 -20.83
C ASN A 149 -11.88 -8.48 -21.02
N THR A 150 -10.64 -8.98 -21.03
CA THR A 150 -10.33 -10.40 -21.23
C THR A 150 -9.93 -11.09 -19.92
N LEU A 151 -10.38 -12.34 -19.72
CA LEU A 151 -9.99 -13.14 -18.55
C LEU A 151 -8.51 -13.55 -18.67
N GLN A 152 -7.69 -13.14 -17.71
CA GLN A 152 -6.28 -13.50 -17.62
C GLN A 152 -6.04 -14.76 -16.78
N GLY A 153 -6.92 -15.06 -15.83
CA GLY A 153 -6.82 -16.25 -14.99
C GLY A 153 -7.56 -16.12 -13.66
N ASP A 154 -7.31 -17.07 -12.77
CA ASP A 154 -7.89 -17.10 -11.42
C ASP A 154 -6.80 -17.25 -10.35
N VAL A 155 -7.04 -16.64 -9.20
CA VAL A 155 -6.24 -16.82 -7.98
C VAL A 155 -7.07 -17.52 -6.91
N ALA A 156 -6.59 -18.64 -6.37
CA ALA A 156 -7.25 -19.33 -5.27
C ALA A 156 -7.09 -18.55 -3.95
N VAL A 157 -8.19 -18.35 -3.22
CA VAL A 157 -8.23 -17.56 -1.97
C VAL A 157 -8.75 -18.40 -0.79
N GLY A 158 -9.39 -17.79 0.20
CA GLY A 158 -10.10 -18.49 1.26
C GLY A 158 -11.51 -18.91 0.85
N LEU A 159 -12.28 -19.41 1.82
CA LEU A 159 -13.61 -19.95 1.54
C LEU A 159 -14.67 -18.85 1.48
N GLY A 160 -15.46 -18.85 0.40
CA GLY A 160 -16.51 -17.87 0.16
C GLY A 160 -16.00 -16.43 0.09
N PRO A 161 -15.21 -16.05 -0.91
CA PRO A 161 -14.83 -14.66 -1.11
C PRO A 161 -16.05 -13.78 -1.42
N PHE A 162 -16.18 -12.63 -0.74
CA PHE A 162 -17.26 -11.65 -0.93
C PHE A 162 -16.72 -10.27 -1.29
N GLY A 163 -16.33 -9.47 -0.30
CA GLY A 163 -15.80 -8.12 -0.53
C GLY A 163 -14.35 -8.16 -0.98
N ILE A 164 -14.01 -7.18 -1.81
CA ILE A 164 -12.67 -7.00 -2.35
C ILE A 164 -12.28 -5.53 -2.28
N GLY A 165 -11.02 -5.24 -1.94
CA GLY A 165 -10.47 -3.90 -1.91
C GLY A 165 -9.05 -3.88 -2.47
N VAL A 166 -8.78 -2.95 -3.38
CA VAL A 166 -7.45 -2.77 -3.98
C VAL A 166 -6.74 -1.64 -3.24
N ASN A 167 -5.53 -1.92 -2.77
CA ASN A 167 -4.66 -0.93 -2.17
C ASN A 167 -3.65 -0.40 -3.20
N PRO A 168 -3.88 0.80 -3.76
CA PRO A 168 -2.99 1.38 -4.76
C PRO A 168 -1.62 1.74 -4.16
N LEU A 169 -1.54 1.94 -2.84
CA LEU A 169 -0.27 2.27 -2.19
C LEU A 169 0.67 1.09 -2.09
N THR A 170 0.17 -0.13 -1.98
CA THR A 170 1.01 -1.33 -1.83
C THR A 170 0.97 -2.23 -3.07
N ASN A 171 0.10 -1.93 -4.04
CA ASN A 171 -0.29 -2.84 -5.12
C ASN A 171 -0.76 -4.20 -4.58
N ARG A 172 -1.61 -4.19 -3.54
CA ARG A 172 -2.15 -5.41 -2.90
C ARG A 172 -3.66 -5.43 -2.97
N ILE A 173 -4.24 -6.62 -3.12
CA ILE A 173 -5.67 -6.82 -3.21
C ILE A 173 -6.10 -7.65 -2.01
N TYR A 174 -7.09 -7.15 -1.27
CA TYR A 174 -7.59 -7.72 -0.03
C TYR A 174 -8.97 -8.32 -0.28
N VAL A 175 -9.13 -9.61 -0.01
CA VAL A 175 -10.35 -10.36 -0.32
C VAL A 175 -10.91 -10.95 0.97
N ALA A 176 -12.10 -10.52 1.38
CA ALA A 176 -12.79 -11.04 2.56
C ALA A 176 -13.36 -12.43 2.28
N ASN A 177 -12.90 -13.44 3.02
CA ASN A 177 -13.32 -14.83 2.87
C ASN A 177 -14.30 -15.20 3.99
N PHE A 178 -15.59 -15.08 3.68
CA PHE A 178 -16.70 -15.11 4.64
C PHE A 178 -16.74 -16.40 5.49
N TRP A 179 -16.46 -17.56 4.89
CA TRP A 179 -16.58 -18.85 5.58
C TRP A 179 -15.30 -19.24 6.32
N SER A 180 -14.15 -18.69 5.96
CA SER A 180 -12.87 -19.00 6.60
C SER A 180 -12.38 -17.95 7.60
N ASN A 181 -13.18 -16.92 7.89
CA ASN A 181 -12.88 -15.84 8.86
C ASN A 181 -11.48 -15.23 8.67
N ASN A 182 -11.10 -14.99 7.42
CA ASN A 182 -9.81 -14.39 7.09
C ASN A 182 -9.91 -13.51 5.83
N VAL A 183 -8.84 -12.77 5.58
CA VAL A 183 -8.67 -11.94 4.39
C VAL A 183 -7.47 -12.46 3.61
N SER A 184 -7.66 -12.84 2.34
CA SER A 184 -6.54 -13.15 1.46
C SER A 184 -5.92 -11.86 0.94
N VAL A 185 -4.60 -11.76 1.01
CA VAL A 185 -3.83 -10.65 0.44
C VAL A 185 -3.13 -11.16 -0.81
N ILE A 186 -3.53 -10.63 -1.96
CA ILE A 186 -2.94 -10.94 -3.27
C ILE A 186 -1.96 -9.84 -3.63
N ASP A 187 -0.77 -10.21 -4.08
CA ASP A 187 0.18 -9.30 -4.69
C ASP A 187 -0.22 -9.00 -6.14
N GLY A 188 -0.38 -7.72 -6.47
CA GLY A 188 -0.93 -7.28 -7.75
C GLY A 188 0.01 -7.51 -8.94
N GLU A 189 1.31 -7.67 -8.69
CA GLU A 189 2.32 -7.91 -9.72
C GLU A 189 2.39 -9.40 -10.08
N SER A 190 2.67 -10.24 -9.09
CA SER A 190 2.78 -11.70 -9.27
C SER A 190 1.43 -12.39 -9.42
N GLN A 191 0.33 -11.72 -9.07
CA GLN A 191 -1.02 -12.28 -9.03
C GLN A 191 -1.12 -13.54 -8.14
N THR A 192 -0.40 -13.54 -7.01
CA THR A 192 -0.40 -14.65 -6.05
C THR A 192 -0.83 -14.22 -4.66
N VAL A 193 -1.43 -15.13 -3.89
CA VAL A 193 -1.73 -14.88 -2.47
C VAL A 193 -0.42 -14.91 -1.67
N ILE A 194 -0.04 -13.76 -1.10
CA ILE A 194 1.17 -13.64 -0.28
C ILE A 194 0.92 -13.95 1.20
N THR A 195 -0.31 -13.75 1.69
CA THR A 195 -0.69 -14.11 3.06
C THR A 195 -2.20 -14.19 3.23
N LYS A 196 -2.64 -14.80 4.34
CA LYS A 196 -4.04 -14.82 4.80
C LYS A 196 -4.07 -14.25 6.22
N VAL A 197 -4.75 -13.12 6.41
CA VAL A 197 -4.86 -12.43 7.68
C VAL A 197 -6.12 -12.90 8.41
N ALA A 198 -5.98 -13.51 9.58
CA ALA A 198 -7.12 -13.87 10.40
C ALA A 198 -7.85 -12.60 10.87
N VAL A 199 -9.17 -12.57 10.70
CA VAL A 199 -10.05 -11.49 11.19
C VAL A 199 -11.18 -12.13 12.00
N ASN A 200 -12.15 -11.33 12.43
CA ASN A 200 -13.28 -11.87 13.19
C ASN A 200 -14.33 -12.55 12.29
N SER A 201 -15.49 -12.86 12.86
CA SER A 201 -16.46 -13.75 12.27
C SER A 201 -17.19 -13.16 11.07
N ASN A 202 -17.22 -13.93 9.97
CA ASN A 202 -17.92 -13.64 8.73
C ASN A 202 -17.55 -12.26 8.12
N PRO A 203 -16.29 -12.09 7.67
CA PRO A 203 -15.87 -10.89 6.98
C PRO A 203 -16.64 -10.73 5.67
N LEU A 204 -17.09 -9.51 5.37
CA LEU A 204 -17.95 -9.22 4.23
C LEU A 204 -17.40 -8.08 3.35
N GLY A 205 -17.56 -6.81 3.74
CA GLY A 205 -17.01 -5.66 3.02
C GLY A 205 -15.53 -5.40 3.34
N VAL A 206 -14.82 -4.83 2.37
CA VAL A 206 -13.41 -4.40 2.48
C VAL A 206 -13.29 -2.96 2.00
N GLY A 207 -12.85 -2.06 2.87
CA GLY A 207 -12.60 -0.65 2.56
C GLY A 207 -11.12 -0.34 2.71
N VAL A 208 -10.48 0.19 1.67
CA VAL A 208 -9.07 0.58 1.74
C VAL A 208 -8.96 2.08 1.96
N ASN A 209 -8.16 2.46 2.96
CA ASN A 209 -7.82 3.84 3.23
C ASN A 209 -6.39 4.14 2.76
N PRO A 210 -6.23 4.81 1.60
CA PRO A 210 -4.92 5.15 1.07
C PRO A 210 -4.24 6.28 1.86
N VAL A 211 -4.93 7.02 2.74
CA VAL A 211 -4.29 8.08 3.53
C VAL A 211 -3.45 7.48 4.66
N THR A 212 -3.95 6.42 5.29
CA THR A 212 -3.29 5.80 6.45
C THR A 212 -2.71 4.42 6.13
N ASN A 213 -2.79 3.96 4.87
CA ASN A 213 -2.46 2.60 4.45
C ASN A 213 -3.12 1.52 5.33
N ARG A 214 -4.41 1.70 5.65
CA ARG A 214 -5.18 0.77 6.50
C ARG A 214 -6.31 0.14 5.70
N ILE A 215 -6.57 -1.13 5.97
CA ILE A 215 -7.67 -1.88 5.36
C ILE A 215 -8.70 -2.19 6.45
N TYR A 216 -9.93 -1.78 6.22
CA TYR A 216 -11.05 -1.96 7.13
C TYR A 216 -11.95 -3.06 6.61
N VAL A 217 -12.21 -4.07 7.44
CA VAL A 217 -12.98 -5.25 7.06
C VAL A 217 -14.16 -5.41 7.99
N THR A 218 -15.37 -5.33 7.47
CA THR A 218 -16.59 -5.53 8.28
C THR A 218 -16.77 -7.00 8.58
N ASN A 219 -16.94 -7.36 9.84
CA ASN A 219 -17.16 -8.72 10.29
C ASN A 219 -18.60 -8.89 10.74
N ARG A 220 -19.47 -9.36 9.83
CA ARG A 220 -20.92 -9.42 10.02
C ARG A 220 -21.31 -10.22 11.25
N GLY A 221 -20.66 -11.36 11.47
CA GLY A 221 -20.98 -12.29 12.56
C GLY A 221 -20.54 -11.81 13.94
N SER A 222 -19.63 -10.83 14.00
CA SER A 222 -19.05 -10.32 15.26
C SER A 222 -19.34 -8.85 15.54
N ASN A 223 -20.13 -8.19 14.68
CA ASN A 223 -20.56 -6.79 14.85
C ASN A 223 -19.41 -5.80 15.03
N ASN A 224 -18.29 -6.02 14.33
CA ASN A 224 -17.12 -5.16 14.40
C ASN A 224 -16.45 -4.97 13.03
N VAL A 225 -15.46 -4.09 12.99
CA VAL A 225 -14.58 -3.85 11.85
C VAL A 225 -13.14 -4.15 12.26
N SER A 226 -12.50 -5.11 11.62
CA SER A 226 -11.06 -5.33 11.78
C SER A 226 -10.28 -4.31 10.98
N VAL A 227 -9.23 -3.73 11.57
CA VAL A 227 -8.30 -2.82 10.91
C VAL A 227 -7.00 -3.56 10.67
N ILE A 228 -6.60 -3.69 9.42
CA ILE A 228 -5.36 -4.34 8.99
C ILE A 228 -4.36 -3.26 8.57
N ASP A 229 -3.13 -3.37 9.05
CA ASP A 229 -2.00 -2.58 8.55
C ASP A 229 -1.64 -3.05 7.13
N GLY A 230 -1.69 -2.15 6.15
CA GLY A 230 -1.51 -2.48 4.74
C GLY A 230 -0.08 -2.87 4.37
N LEU A 231 0.92 -2.49 5.17
CA LEU A 231 2.32 -2.82 4.93
C LEU A 231 2.67 -4.16 5.59
N ALA A 232 2.36 -4.31 6.87
CA ALA A 232 2.67 -5.51 7.66
C ALA A 232 1.67 -6.66 7.43
N ASN A 233 0.48 -6.39 6.90
CA ASN A 233 -0.63 -7.34 6.75
C ASN A 233 -1.02 -8.04 8.06
N VAL A 234 -1.11 -7.27 9.14
CA VAL A 234 -1.56 -7.75 10.45
C VAL A 234 -2.74 -6.93 10.94
N VAL A 235 -3.65 -7.55 11.69
CA VAL A 235 -4.71 -6.82 12.38
C VAL A 235 -4.09 -5.98 13.49
N ILE A 236 -4.37 -4.68 13.48
CA ILE A 236 -3.89 -3.71 14.48
C ILE A 236 -5.02 -3.22 15.40
N ASP A 237 -6.28 -3.42 15.02
CA ASP A 237 -7.43 -2.98 15.83
C ASP A 237 -8.73 -3.73 15.45
N ASN A 238 -9.71 -3.74 16.36
CA ASN A 238 -11.06 -4.20 16.11
C ASN A 238 -12.08 -3.21 16.70
N ILE A 239 -12.84 -2.57 15.81
CA ILE A 239 -13.74 -1.47 16.16
C ILE A 239 -15.16 -1.98 16.27
N MET A 240 -15.77 -1.90 17.44
CA MET A 240 -17.19 -2.25 17.61
C MET A 240 -18.08 -1.26 16.85
N VAL A 241 -19.03 -1.77 16.09
CA VAL A 241 -20.01 -0.98 15.31
C VAL A 241 -21.42 -1.51 15.56
N GLY A 242 -22.38 -1.13 14.72
CA GLY A 242 -23.75 -1.65 14.78
C GLY A 242 -23.85 -3.14 14.43
N ALA A 243 -25.07 -3.67 14.55
CA ALA A 243 -25.33 -5.08 14.29
C ALA A 243 -25.21 -5.42 12.80
N SER A 244 -24.61 -6.58 12.49
CA SER A 244 -24.43 -7.12 11.14
C SER A 244 -23.90 -6.08 10.15
N PRO A 245 -22.67 -5.55 10.34
CA PRO A 245 -22.08 -4.62 9.39
C PRO A 245 -21.83 -5.32 8.05
N GLU A 246 -22.11 -4.63 6.93
CA GLU A 246 -22.01 -5.20 5.59
C GLU A 246 -21.16 -4.35 4.63
N GLY A 247 -21.68 -3.20 4.21
CA GLY A 247 -20.99 -2.29 3.30
C GLY A 247 -20.03 -1.37 4.06
N ILE A 248 -18.89 -1.08 3.43
CA ILE A 248 -17.89 -0.16 3.98
C ILE A 248 -17.30 0.70 2.86
N THR A 249 -17.14 1.99 3.13
CA THR A 249 -16.49 2.92 2.20
C THR A 249 -15.61 3.91 2.95
N VAL A 250 -14.58 4.41 2.28
CA VAL A 250 -13.62 5.36 2.83
C VAL A 250 -13.72 6.67 2.06
N ASN A 251 -13.82 7.77 2.78
CA ASN A 251 -13.63 9.11 2.27
C ASN A 251 -12.19 9.55 2.58
N PRO A 252 -11.25 9.48 1.62
CA PRO A 252 -9.86 9.81 1.88
C PRO A 252 -9.67 11.30 2.19
N THR A 253 -10.47 12.21 1.61
CA THR A 253 -10.37 13.66 1.85
C THR A 253 -10.59 14.03 3.32
N THR A 254 -11.53 13.36 3.99
CA THR A 254 -11.84 13.62 5.41
C THR A 254 -11.25 12.60 6.37
N ASN A 255 -10.55 11.59 5.82
CA ASN A 255 -10.09 10.41 6.54
C ASN A 255 -11.20 9.74 7.39
N ARG A 256 -12.39 9.58 6.80
CA ARG A 256 -13.56 8.98 7.47
C ARG A 256 -13.96 7.68 6.80
N ILE A 257 -14.38 6.71 7.60
CA ILE A 257 -14.85 5.42 7.13
C ILE A 257 -16.33 5.28 7.52
N TYR A 258 -17.17 4.88 6.58
CA TYR A 258 -18.60 4.74 6.76
C TYR A 258 -18.98 3.27 6.62
N VAL A 259 -19.67 2.74 7.61
CA VAL A 259 -20.06 1.33 7.70
C VAL A 259 -21.57 1.22 7.77
N THR A 260 -22.18 0.55 6.80
CA THR A 260 -23.61 0.26 6.86
C THR A 260 -23.85 -0.92 7.79
N ASN A 261 -24.81 -0.75 8.70
CA ASN A 261 -25.21 -1.76 9.68
C ASN A 261 -26.69 -2.08 9.44
N LEU A 262 -27.07 -3.32 9.74
CA LEU A 262 -28.47 -3.70 9.72
C LEU A 262 -29.26 -2.87 10.74
N GLY A 263 -30.51 -2.55 10.40
CA GLY A 263 -31.38 -1.70 11.24
C GLY A 263 -31.24 -0.21 10.97
N ASN A 264 -31.01 0.17 9.71
CA ASN A 264 -31.03 1.55 9.20
C ASN A 264 -30.03 2.49 9.89
N LYS A 265 -28.81 2.00 10.17
CA LYS A 265 -27.76 2.78 10.84
C LYS A 265 -26.43 2.74 10.10
N VAL A 266 -25.76 3.88 10.01
CA VAL A 266 -24.40 4.03 9.50
C VAL A 266 -23.46 4.43 10.63
N SER A 267 -22.40 3.66 10.86
CA SER A 267 -21.34 4.01 11.80
C SER A 267 -20.27 4.79 11.06
N VAL A 268 -19.82 5.91 11.63
CA VAL A 268 -18.74 6.76 11.10
C VAL A 268 -17.51 6.58 11.98
N ILE A 269 -16.43 6.13 11.39
CA ILE A 269 -15.14 5.88 12.06
C ILE A 269 -14.14 6.96 11.63
N ASN A 270 -13.38 7.47 12.59
CA ASN A 270 -12.23 8.34 12.32
C ASN A 270 -11.02 7.49 11.95
N GLY A 271 -10.49 7.67 10.74
CA GLY A 271 -9.40 6.86 10.21
C GLY A 271 -8.04 7.10 10.86
N ASN A 272 -7.86 8.19 11.61
CA ASN A 272 -6.63 8.42 12.39
C ASN A 272 -6.65 7.60 13.68
N THR A 273 -7.76 7.70 14.42
CA THR A 273 -7.88 7.15 15.79
C THR A 273 -8.51 5.76 15.83
N ASN A 274 -9.07 5.26 14.72
CA ASN A 274 -9.82 4.00 14.65
C ASN A 274 -11.01 3.95 15.64
N THR A 275 -11.64 5.09 15.93
CA THR A 275 -12.79 5.16 16.83
C THR A 275 -14.06 5.55 16.10
N VAL A 276 -15.21 4.98 16.50
CA VAL A 276 -16.52 5.46 16.06
C VAL A 276 -16.74 6.87 16.63
N ILE A 277 -17.02 7.82 15.75
CA ILE A 277 -17.27 9.23 16.09
C ILE A 277 -18.73 9.63 15.92
N ALA A 278 -19.52 8.82 15.20
CA ALA A 278 -20.96 9.02 15.07
C ALA A 278 -21.67 7.72 14.65
N THR A 279 -22.95 7.61 15.00
CA THR A 279 -23.88 6.65 14.42
C THR A 279 -25.08 7.43 13.88
N VAL A 280 -25.35 7.30 12.58
CA VAL A 280 -26.35 8.08 11.85
C VAL A 280 -27.49 7.16 11.46
N GLU A 281 -28.71 7.52 11.79
CA GLU A 281 -29.91 6.82 11.31
C GLU A 281 -30.20 7.21 9.85
N VAL A 282 -30.56 6.24 9.02
CA VAL A 282 -30.87 6.42 7.60
C VAL A 282 -32.27 5.90 7.28
N GLY A 283 -32.77 6.21 6.08
CA GLY A 283 -34.09 5.73 5.63
C GLY A 283 -34.11 4.23 5.34
N GLY A 284 -35.28 3.62 5.50
CA GLY A 284 -35.60 2.26 5.10
C GLY A 284 -36.82 2.21 4.19
#